data_AF-A0A2K9DZA1-F1
#
_entry.id   AF-A0A2K9DZA1-F1
#
_cell.length_a   1.000
_cell.length_b   1.000
_cell.length_c   1.000
_cell.angle_alpha   90.00
_cell.angle_beta   90.00
_cell.angle_gamma   90.00
#
_symmetry.space_group_name_H-M   'P 1'
#
loop_
_entity.id
_entity.type
_entity.pdbx_description
1 polymer ?
#
loop_
_entity_poly.entity_id
_entity_poly.type
_entity_poly.pdbx_seq_one_letter_code
_entity_poly.pdbx_strand_id
1 'polypeptide(L)'
;MKKANTYLLSNNLIMSIFRIFIIIMEDDKKLASSLANKLFDFVEEVTIDESKFSMGAKSIIAREYAFINYYRPALADRMIESFDINIDRDCARLMWEEFLKMGKCNDGVIKKLFDNFKKLYSDISTEDDDYIEAFCDKAVYIAIFCEIDETKDKKWIIEMMSVVSDHVRAIFAKVLRRELSSLDTNKNDRLWDDWIRDYFSNRNRNIPIKLSTSEINEMMYWVFCFDKYFNEVVEYITQNDISFNIFIIHALWNEGRDLINKHPDSVGKYFYHLIKGVSALCAPYEKNLITKFSGKILNSVNDSIVRNLIVEELVRLGIKIADM
;
A
#
# COMPACT_ATOMS: atom_id res chain seq x y z
N MET A 1 -32.12 10.73 12.95
CA MET A 1 -32.05 11.34 11.60
C MET A 1 -31.71 12.83 11.58
N LYS A 2 -32.28 13.72 12.43
CA LYS A 2 -31.90 15.16 12.43
C LYS A 2 -30.41 15.48 12.75
N LYS A 3 -29.73 14.68 13.58
CA LYS A 3 -28.31 14.90 13.96
C LYS A 3 -27.29 14.52 12.87
N ALA A 4 -27.63 13.58 11.98
CA ALA A 4 -26.74 13.18 10.88
C ALA A 4 -26.64 14.26 9.79
N ASN A 5 -27.73 15.01 9.58
CA ASN A 5 -27.74 16.12 8.61
C ASN A 5 -26.90 17.32 9.07
N THR A 6 -26.80 17.59 10.38
CA THR A 6 -25.95 18.68 10.89
C THR A 6 -24.46 18.41 10.66
N TYR A 7 -24.05 17.14 10.77
CA TYR A 7 -22.66 16.71 10.61
C TYR A 7 -22.19 16.73 9.14
N LEU A 8 -23.06 16.34 8.21
CA LEU A 8 -22.81 16.46 6.77
C LEU A 8 -22.75 17.92 6.30
N LEU A 9 -23.57 18.79 6.91
CA LEU A 9 -23.55 20.23 6.65
C LEU A 9 -22.26 20.89 7.17
N SER A 10 -21.73 20.47 8.33
CA SER A 10 -20.46 20.99 8.85
C SER A 10 -19.25 20.53 8.04
N ASN A 11 -19.21 19.27 7.57
CA ASN A 11 -18.10 18.78 6.73
C ASN A 11 -17.98 19.56 5.42
N ASN A 12 -19.10 19.73 4.71
CA ASN A 12 -19.10 20.49 3.46
C ASN A 12 -18.81 21.97 3.68
N LEU A 13 -19.27 22.54 4.80
CA LEU A 13 -19.02 23.93 5.14
C LEU A 13 -17.56 24.18 5.49
N ILE A 14 -16.93 23.36 6.33
CA ILE A 14 -15.52 23.52 6.70
C ILE A 14 -14.62 23.30 5.49
N MET A 15 -14.88 22.27 4.67
CA MET A 15 -14.16 22.06 3.41
C MET A 15 -14.34 23.23 2.43
N SER A 16 -15.55 23.78 2.36
CA SER A 16 -15.80 24.98 1.56
C SER A 16 -15.07 26.19 2.13
N ILE A 17 -14.97 26.33 3.45
CA ILE A 17 -14.22 27.42 4.10
C ILE A 17 -12.72 27.30 3.81
N PHE A 18 -12.12 26.11 3.92
CA PHE A 18 -10.70 25.92 3.57
C PHE A 18 -10.45 26.17 2.06
N ARG A 19 -11.35 25.74 1.18
CA ARG A 19 -11.25 26.01 -0.26
C ARG A 19 -11.43 27.49 -0.60
N ILE A 20 -12.43 28.14 0.01
CA ILE A 20 -12.66 29.58 -0.12
C ILE A 20 -11.47 30.36 0.44
N PHE A 21 -10.87 29.91 1.53
CA PHE A 21 -9.68 30.51 2.10
C PHE A 21 -8.49 30.47 1.13
N ILE A 22 -8.25 29.32 0.48
CA ILE A 22 -7.21 29.18 -0.55
C ILE A 22 -7.47 30.12 -1.73
N ILE A 23 -8.72 30.23 -2.19
CA ILE A 23 -9.10 31.12 -3.31
C ILE A 23 -8.92 32.60 -2.91
N ILE A 24 -9.35 33.01 -1.72
CA ILE A 24 -9.26 34.42 -1.27
C ILE A 24 -7.80 34.84 -1.01
N MET A 25 -6.92 33.91 -0.64
CA MET A 25 -5.48 34.19 -0.47
C MET A 25 -4.81 34.71 -1.76
N GLU A 26 -5.38 34.39 -2.93
CA GLU A 26 -4.85 34.84 -4.23
C GLU A 26 -5.31 36.28 -4.57
N ASP A 27 -6.50 36.70 -4.11
CA ASP A 27 -7.15 37.95 -4.54
C ASP A 27 -7.18 39.08 -3.48
N ASP A 28 -7.31 38.77 -2.19
CA ASP A 28 -7.38 39.78 -1.10
C ASP A 28 -6.72 39.28 0.20
N LYS A 29 -5.46 39.69 0.39
CA LYS A 29 -4.64 39.33 1.56
C LYS A 29 -5.24 39.76 2.90
N LYS A 30 -6.02 40.85 2.95
CA LYS A 30 -6.57 41.38 4.21
C LYS A 30 -7.82 40.61 4.62
N LEU A 31 -8.72 40.34 3.67
CA LEU A 31 -9.88 39.48 3.91
C LEU A 31 -9.45 38.05 4.24
N ALA A 32 -8.47 37.51 3.50
CA ALA A 32 -7.85 36.22 3.81
C ALA A 32 -7.36 36.20 5.26
N SER A 33 -6.52 37.14 5.67
CA SER A 33 -5.95 37.17 7.02
C SER A 33 -7.01 37.16 8.14
N SER A 34 -8.11 37.91 7.96
CA SER A 34 -9.22 37.97 8.94
C SER A 34 -9.99 36.65 9.03
N LEU A 35 -10.29 36.02 7.89
CA LEU A 35 -10.95 34.71 7.84
C LEU A 35 -10.05 33.61 8.41
N ALA A 36 -8.74 33.67 8.13
CA ALA A 36 -7.76 32.73 8.70
C ALA A 36 -7.83 32.75 10.21
N ASN A 37 -7.77 33.94 10.82
CA ASN A 37 -7.76 34.07 12.26
C ASN A 37 -9.04 33.52 12.88
N LYS A 38 -10.22 33.85 12.33
CA LYS A 38 -11.49 33.28 12.83
C LYS A 38 -11.55 31.76 12.72
N LEU A 39 -11.03 31.21 11.62
CA LEU A 39 -10.95 29.76 11.44
C LEU A 39 -10.01 29.13 12.47
N PHE A 40 -8.84 29.72 12.70
CA PHE A 40 -7.88 29.21 13.68
C PHE A 40 -8.36 29.38 15.12
N ASP A 41 -9.06 30.47 15.45
CA ASP A 41 -9.69 30.67 16.75
C ASP A 41 -10.73 29.56 17.01
N PHE A 42 -11.54 29.22 16.00
CA PHE A 42 -12.48 28.10 16.09
C PHE A 42 -11.78 26.74 16.25
N VAL A 43 -10.70 26.49 15.49
CA VAL A 43 -9.90 25.27 15.65
C VAL A 43 -9.31 25.19 17.05
N GLU A 44 -8.80 26.29 17.58
CA GLU A 44 -8.24 26.36 18.93
C GLU A 44 -9.30 26.07 20.00
N GLU A 45 -10.48 26.69 19.90
CA GLU A 45 -11.63 26.41 20.76
C GLU A 45 -12.01 24.92 20.75
N VAL A 46 -12.10 24.32 19.56
CA VAL A 46 -12.41 22.89 19.39
C VAL A 46 -11.31 21.99 19.95
N THR A 47 -10.03 22.36 19.80
CA THR A 47 -8.94 21.54 20.35
C THR A 47 -8.96 21.48 21.87
N ILE A 48 -9.41 22.55 22.51
CA ILE A 48 -9.49 22.67 23.98
C ILE A 48 -10.79 22.05 24.53
N ASP A 49 -11.89 22.07 23.77
CA ASP A 49 -13.16 21.46 24.18
C ASP A 49 -13.10 19.92 24.16
N GLU A 50 -13.57 19.28 25.23
CA GLU A 50 -13.68 17.81 25.37
C GLU A 50 -15.07 17.26 24.99
N SER A 51 -16.00 18.13 24.56
CA SER A 51 -17.35 17.72 24.21
C SER A 51 -17.43 16.74 23.02
N LYS A 52 -18.51 15.96 22.90
CA LYS A 52 -18.72 15.11 21.70
C LYS A 52 -18.83 15.90 20.39
N PHE A 53 -19.20 17.18 20.48
CA PHE A 53 -19.20 18.07 19.32
C PHE A 53 -17.76 18.38 18.89
N SER A 54 -16.83 18.48 19.84
CA SER A 54 -15.41 18.66 19.55
C SER A 54 -14.80 17.44 18.86
N MET A 55 -15.21 16.21 19.18
CA MET A 55 -14.69 15.00 18.51
C MET A 55 -14.90 15.02 16.99
N GLY A 56 -16.08 15.46 16.54
CA GLY A 56 -16.37 15.56 15.11
C GLY A 56 -15.66 16.70 14.41
N ALA A 57 -15.47 17.81 15.10
CA ALA A 57 -14.66 18.88 14.56
C ALA A 57 -13.16 18.47 14.52
N LYS A 58 -12.65 17.78 15.55
CA LYS A 58 -11.30 17.21 15.62
C LYS A 58 -11.01 16.29 14.43
N SER A 59 -11.93 15.39 14.06
CA SER A 59 -11.74 14.51 12.92
C SER A 59 -11.56 15.28 11.59
N ILE A 60 -12.37 16.33 11.37
CA ILE A 60 -12.23 17.21 10.20
C ILE A 60 -10.89 17.95 10.22
N ILE A 61 -10.46 18.42 11.39
CA ILE A 61 -9.20 19.12 11.58
C ILE A 61 -8.01 18.15 11.34
N ALA A 62 -8.14 16.87 11.68
CA ALA A 62 -7.12 15.85 11.44
C ALA A 62 -6.79 15.70 9.94
N ARG A 63 -7.81 15.68 9.08
CA ARG A 63 -7.64 15.70 7.62
C ARG A 63 -6.81 16.91 7.16
N GLU A 64 -7.04 18.07 7.75
CA GLU A 64 -6.37 19.32 7.39
C GLU A 64 -5.09 19.59 8.20
N TYR A 65 -4.59 18.60 8.94
CA TYR A 65 -3.41 18.74 9.80
C TYR A 65 -2.20 19.30 9.04
N ALA A 66 -1.96 18.88 7.80
CA ALA A 66 -0.87 19.39 6.97
C ALA A 66 -0.96 20.90 6.72
N PHE A 67 -2.18 21.40 6.47
CA PHE A 67 -2.43 22.83 6.28
C PHE A 67 -2.19 23.59 7.58
N ILE A 68 -2.70 23.08 8.70
CA ILE A 68 -2.53 23.70 10.02
C ILE A 68 -1.05 23.71 10.42
N ASN A 69 -0.33 22.62 10.17
CA ASN A 69 1.10 22.51 10.43
C ASN A 69 1.90 23.56 9.65
N TYR A 70 1.51 23.86 8.42
CA TYR A 70 2.17 24.87 7.60
C TYR A 70 1.87 26.31 8.09
N TYR A 71 0.61 26.64 8.36
CA TYR A 71 0.20 28.02 8.66
C TYR A 71 0.22 28.39 10.16
N ARG A 72 0.06 27.40 11.05
CA ARG A 72 0.03 27.54 12.51
C ARG A 72 0.73 26.36 13.20
N PRO A 73 2.08 26.24 13.08
CA PRO A 73 2.82 25.12 13.64
C PRO A 73 2.54 24.86 15.12
N ALA A 74 2.46 25.91 15.95
CA ALA A 74 2.18 25.79 17.39
C ALA A 74 0.79 25.19 17.69
N LEU A 75 -0.21 25.47 16.86
CA LEU A 75 -1.53 24.85 16.99
C LEU A 75 -1.47 23.38 16.59
N ALA A 76 -0.77 23.05 15.50
CA ALA A 76 -0.55 21.65 15.09
C ALA A 76 0.25 20.85 16.14
N ASP A 77 1.17 21.49 16.86
CA ASP A 77 1.95 20.85 17.94
C ASP A 77 1.04 20.43 19.10
N ARG A 78 0.11 21.30 19.51
CA ARG A 78 -0.88 20.98 20.56
C ARG A 78 -1.83 19.86 20.18
N MET A 79 -2.02 19.62 18.88
CA MET A 79 -2.87 18.54 18.38
C MET A 79 -2.20 17.17 18.36
N ILE A 80 -0.87 17.09 18.52
CA ILE A 80 -0.13 15.81 18.41
C ILE A 80 -0.67 14.79 19.43
N GLU A 81 -0.98 15.22 20.65
CA GLU A 81 -1.53 14.35 21.70
C GLU A 81 -2.89 13.75 21.31
N SER A 82 -3.70 14.44 20.49
CA SER A 82 -4.98 13.90 20.00
C SER A 82 -4.81 12.72 19.03
N PHE A 83 -3.61 12.51 18.49
CA PHE A 83 -3.27 11.33 17.68
C PHE A 83 -2.69 10.18 18.53
N ASP A 84 -2.49 10.37 19.83
CA ASP A 84 -1.89 9.34 20.69
C ASP A 84 -2.96 8.37 21.20
N ILE A 85 -2.96 7.15 20.65
CA ILE A 85 -3.90 6.09 21.02
C ILE A 85 -3.78 5.66 22.49
N ASN A 86 -2.65 5.94 23.13
CA ASN A 86 -2.44 5.62 24.55
C ASN A 86 -3.00 6.70 25.50
N ILE A 87 -3.35 7.88 25.00
CA ILE A 87 -3.96 8.97 25.79
C ILE A 87 -5.48 8.85 25.74
N ASP A 88 -6.04 8.89 24.53
CA ASP A 88 -7.47 8.73 24.28
C ASP A 88 -7.66 7.94 22.98
N ARG A 89 -7.92 6.65 23.12
CA ARG A 89 -8.07 5.71 22.01
C ARG A 89 -9.20 6.10 21.06
N ASP A 90 -10.35 6.54 21.59
CA ASP A 90 -11.51 6.87 20.76
C ASP A 90 -11.26 8.16 19.97
N CYS A 91 -10.67 9.18 20.62
CA CYS A 91 -10.27 10.41 19.92
C CYS A 91 -9.20 10.12 18.88
N ALA A 92 -8.13 9.40 19.24
CA ALA A 92 -7.04 9.07 18.33
C ALA A 92 -7.53 8.25 17.12
N ARG A 93 -8.41 7.27 17.33
CA ARG A 93 -8.99 6.48 16.23
C ARG A 93 -9.73 7.38 15.24
N LEU A 94 -10.55 8.33 15.70
CA LEU A 94 -11.24 9.29 14.83
C LEU A 94 -10.28 10.24 14.10
N MET A 95 -9.23 10.70 14.78
CA MET A 95 -8.20 11.55 14.18
C MET A 95 -7.45 10.81 13.07
N TRP A 96 -7.02 9.58 13.36
CA TRP A 96 -6.33 8.73 12.40
C TRP A 96 -7.24 8.33 11.25
N GLU A 97 -8.50 7.98 11.49
CA GLU A 97 -9.44 7.60 10.43
C GLU A 97 -9.51 8.65 9.31
N GLU A 98 -9.72 9.91 9.66
CA GLU A 98 -9.80 11.00 8.69
C GLU A 98 -8.43 11.35 8.08
N PHE A 99 -7.37 11.33 8.89
CA PHE A 99 -6.02 11.61 8.38
C PHE A 99 -5.50 10.53 7.42
N LEU A 100 -5.76 9.25 7.71
CA LEU A 100 -5.35 8.14 6.86
C LEU A 100 -6.08 8.21 5.51
N LYS A 101 -7.41 8.35 5.55
CA LYS A 101 -8.27 8.36 4.35
C LYS A 101 -8.08 9.61 3.48
N MET A 102 -7.94 10.79 4.08
CA MET A 102 -8.03 12.08 3.35
C MET A 102 -6.89 13.05 3.65
N GLY A 103 -6.10 12.79 4.70
CA GLY A 103 -5.04 13.68 5.14
C GLY A 103 -3.83 13.70 4.21
N LYS A 104 -3.31 14.91 3.96
CA LYS A 104 -2.06 15.09 3.21
C LYS A 104 -0.87 14.71 4.07
N CYS A 105 0.08 14.02 3.44
CA CYS A 105 1.31 13.57 4.06
C CYS A 105 2.49 14.31 3.41
N ASN A 106 3.38 14.87 4.22
CA ASN A 106 4.66 15.42 3.80
C ASN A 106 5.66 15.29 4.96
N ASP A 107 6.94 15.51 4.69
CA ASP A 107 8.02 15.35 5.67
C ASP A 107 7.77 16.13 6.97
N GLY A 108 7.27 17.36 6.88
CA GLY A 108 6.97 18.19 8.05
C GLY A 108 5.83 17.66 8.91
N VAL A 109 4.85 16.98 8.32
CA VAL A 109 3.76 16.31 9.05
C VAL A 109 4.23 15.00 9.65
N ILE A 110 4.91 14.17 8.87
CA ILE A 110 5.39 12.87 9.34
C ILE A 110 6.39 13.05 10.46
N LYS A 111 7.32 14.01 10.37
CA LYS A 111 8.25 14.31 11.47
C LYS A 111 7.56 14.53 12.82
N LYS A 112 6.33 15.07 12.83
CA LYS A 112 5.57 15.31 14.07
C LYS A 112 4.71 14.12 14.49
N LEU A 113 4.12 13.41 13.53
CA LEU A 113 3.15 12.35 13.80
C LEU A 113 3.72 10.94 13.75
N PHE A 114 4.97 10.76 13.34
CA PHE A 114 5.54 9.43 13.07
C PHE A 114 5.55 8.53 14.31
N ASP A 115 5.95 9.05 15.47
CA ASP A 115 5.94 8.27 16.71
C ASP A 115 4.52 7.82 17.09
N ASN A 116 3.51 8.66 16.87
CA ASN A 116 2.11 8.29 17.08
C ASN A 116 1.61 7.31 16.01
N PHE A 117 2.06 7.45 14.76
CA PHE A 117 1.76 6.50 13.69
C PHE A 117 2.28 5.09 14.02
N LYS A 118 3.49 4.99 14.61
CA LYS A 118 4.06 3.72 15.06
C LYS A 118 3.24 3.04 16.15
N LYS A 119 2.60 3.81 17.04
CA LYS A 119 1.73 3.27 18.08
C LYS A 119 0.51 2.54 17.50
N LEU A 120 0.13 2.80 16.24
CA LEU A 120 -0.97 2.09 15.59
C LEU A 120 -0.67 0.62 15.31
N TYR A 121 0.60 0.20 15.28
CA TYR A 121 0.97 -1.16 14.86
C TYR A 121 0.31 -2.25 15.71
N SER A 122 0.16 -2.02 17.01
CA SER A 122 -0.47 -3.00 17.93
C SER A 122 -1.98 -3.10 17.76
N ASP A 123 -2.62 -2.02 17.33
CA ASP A 123 -4.08 -1.90 17.33
C ASP A 123 -4.70 -2.16 15.97
N ILE A 124 -3.95 -1.91 14.88
CA ILE A 124 -4.45 -1.95 13.51
C ILE A 124 -5.06 -3.29 13.09
N SER A 125 -4.61 -4.40 13.69
CA SER A 125 -5.10 -5.73 13.36
C SER A 125 -6.53 -6.00 13.88
N THR A 126 -7.10 -5.09 14.68
CA THR A 126 -8.47 -5.19 15.21
C THR A 126 -9.48 -4.32 14.46
N GLU A 127 -9.01 -3.50 13.51
CA GLU A 127 -9.83 -2.59 12.74
C GLU A 127 -10.42 -3.26 11.49
N ASP A 128 -11.36 -2.58 10.82
CA ASP A 128 -11.95 -3.07 9.56
C ASP A 128 -11.00 -2.92 8.35
N ASP A 129 -11.31 -3.63 7.26
CA ASP A 129 -10.47 -3.68 6.06
C ASP A 129 -10.27 -2.29 5.43
N ASP A 130 -11.28 -1.41 5.47
CA ASP A 130 -11.17 -0.06 4.90
C ASP A 130 -10.15 0.78 5.69
N TYR A 131 -10.16 0.67 7.01
CA TYR A 131 -9.20 1.33 7.89
C TYR A 131 -7.78 0.74 7.73
N ILE A 132 -7.67 -0.58 7.64
CA ILE A 132 -6.38 -1.27 7.39
C ILE A 132 -5.79 -0.86 6.04
N GLU A 133 -6.59 -0.81 4.97
CA GLU A 133 -6.13 -0.38 3.65
C GLU A 133 -5.66 1.09 3.70
N ALA A 134 -6.40 1.98 4.36
CA ALA A 134 -5.99 3.39 4.53
C ALA A 134 -4.69 3.55 5.35
N PHE A 135 -4.47 2.72 6.37
CA PHE A 135 -3.22 2.66 7.12
C PHE A 135 -2.05 2.22 6.23
N CYS A 136 -2.23 1.12 5.50
CA CYS A 136 -1.23 0.58 4.58
C CYS A 136 -0.89 1.57 3.46
N ASP A 137 -1.89 2.28 2.91
CA ASP A 137 -1.71 3.36 1.94
C ASP A 137 -0.78 4.44 2.49
N LYS A 138 -1.00 4.86 3.73
CA LYS A 138 -0.14 5.86 4.37
C LYS A 138 1.27 5.31 4.64
N ALA A 139 1.39 4.08 5.13
CA ALA A 139 2.67 3.44 5.36
C ALA A 139 3.51 3.35 4.08
N VAL A 140 2.90 2.92 2.97
CA VAL A 140 3.55 2.85 1.66
C VAL A 140 3.90 4.24 1.15
N TYR A 141 3.02 5.22 1.30
CA TYR A 141 3.34 6.60 0.94
C TYR A 141 4.58 7.11 1.69
N ILE A 142 4.65 6.89 3.01
CA ILE A 142 5.80 7.27 3.84
C ILE A 142 7.06 6.53 3.36
N ALA A 143 6.95 5.24 3.04
CA ALA A 143 8.06 4.43 2.58
C ALA A 143 8.64 4.93 1.24
N ILE A 144 7.79 5.36 0.32
CA ILE A 144 8.19 5.77 -1.04
C ILE A 144 8.59 7.24 -1.12
N PHE A 145 7.86 8.14 -0.46
CA PHE A 145 7.95 9.57 -0.72
C PHE A 145 8.53 10.41 0.42
N CYS A 146 8.66 9.88 1.64
CA CYS A 146 9.18 10.64 2.78
C CYS A 146 10.67 10.35 3.06
N GLU A 147 11.46 11.41 3.18
CA GLU A 147 12.93 11.38 3.32
C GLU A 147 13.42 11.94 4.67
N ILE A 148 12.62 11.88 5.72
CA ILE A 148 13.05 12.27 7.07
C ILE A 148 13.97 11.24 7.71
N ASP A 149 14.81 11.64 8.66
CA ASP A 149 15.83 10.75 9.25
C ASP A 149 15.24 9.46 9.84
N GLU A 150 14.04 9.56 10.42
CA GLU A 150 13.29 8.45 11.01
C GLU A 150 12.78 7.44 9.97
N THR A 151 12.64 7.85 8.70
CA THR A 151 12.12 7.01 7.61
C THR A 151 13.18 6.59 6.60
N LYS A 152 14.39 7.14 6.68
CA LYS A 152 15.48 6.91 5.71
C LYS A 152 15.93 5.47 5.65
N ASP A 153 16.18 4.84 6.80
CA ASP A 153 16.75 3.49 6.83
C ASP A 153 15.71 2.36 6.65
N LYS A 154 14.43 2.74 6.53
CA LYS A 154 13.27 1.83 6.38
C LYS A 154 13.18 0.73 7.44
N LYS A 155 13.95 0.78 8.54
CA LYS A 155 13.91 -0.22 9.61
C LYS A 155 12.56 -0.25 10.32
N TRP A 156 11.86 0.89 10.33
CA TRP A 156 10.51 0.99 10.86
C TRP A 156 9.52 0.07 10.11
N ILE A 157 9.74 -0.23 8.82
CA ILE A 157 8.89 -1.18 8.08
C ILE A 157 9.09 -2.58 8.67
N ILE A 158 10.33 -2.97 8.95
CA ILE A 158 10.64 -4.25 9.61
C ILE A 158 10.01 -4.29 11.01
N GLU A 159 10.11 -3.20 11.78
CA GLU A 159 9.43 -3.09 13.08
C GLU A 159 7.91 -3.28 12.95
N MET A 160 7.27 -2.58 12.02
CA MET A 160 5.84 -2.73 11.73
C MET A 160 5.50 -4.19 11.38
N MET A 161 6.23 -4.81 10.46
CA MET A 161 6.02 -6.20 10.04
C MET A 161 6.18 -7.20 11.19
N SER A 162 6.95 -6.87 12.23
CA SER A 162 7.13 -7.75 13.40
C SER A 162 5.93 -7.74 14.35
N VAL A 163 5.07 -6.73 14.26
CA VAL A 163 3.93 -6.50 15.17
C VAL A 163 2.59 -6.80 14.50
N VAL A 164 2.41 -6.40 13.24
CA VAL A 164 1.11 -6.50 12.56
C VAL A 164 0.76 -7.94 12.16
N SER A 165 -0.55 -8.24 12.09
CA SER A 165 -1.06 -9.55 11.67
C SER A 165 -0.77 -9.88 10.20
N ASP A 166 -0.85 -11.17 9.86
CA ASP A 166 -0.65 -11.69 8.49
C ASP A 166 -1.57 -11.03 7.46
N HIS A 167 -2.79 -10.66 7.87
CA HIS A 167 -3.76 -9.95 7.04
C HIS A 167 -3.27 -8.56 6.66
N VAL A 168 -2.82 -7.78 7.66
CA VAL A 168 -2.27 -6.42 7.44
C VAL A 168 -1.02 -6.46 6.56
N ARG A 169 -0.13 -7.46 6.75
CA ARG A 169 1.06 -7.62 5.89
C ARG A 169 0.71 -7.92 4.43
N ALA A 170 -0.29 -8.75 4.19
CA ALA A 170 -0.79 -9.01 2.84
C ALA A 170 -1.38 -7.75 2.20
N ILE A 171 -2.20 -6.98 2.93
CA ILE A 171 -2.73 -5.69 2.45
C ILE A 171 -1.60 -4.70 2.16
N PHE A 172 -0.58 -4.61 3.02
CA PHE A 172 0.59 -3.78 2.76
C PHE A 172 1.29 -4.18 1.45
N ALA A 173 1.53 -5.47 1.22
CA ALA A 173 2.15 -5.95 -0.02
C ALA A 173 1.31 -5.64 -1.27
N LYS A 174 -0.03 -5.78 -1.17
CA LYS A 174 -0.99 -5.41 -2.22
C LYS A 174 -0.93 -3.91 -2.53
N VAL A 175 -0.93 -3.07 -1.50
CA VAL A 175 -0.88 -1.61 -1.64
C VAL A 175 0.47 -1.17 -2.22
N LEU A 176 1.58 -1.71 -1.71
CA LEU A 176 2.92 -1.40 -2.20
C LEU A 176 3.03 -1.72 -3.69
N ARG A 177 2.50 -2.86 -4.12
CA ARG A 177 2.39 -3.19 -5.55
C ARG A 177 1.62 -2.12 -6.33
N ARG A 178 0.44 -1.75 -5.86
CA ARG A 178 -0.42 -0.76 -6.54
C ARG A 178 0.33 0.55 -6.76
N GLU A 179 1.04 1.02 -5.75
CA GLU A 179 1.85 2.24 -5.86
C GLU A 179 3.03 2.04 -6.81
N LEU A 180 3.78 0.94 -6.71
CA LEU A 180 4.90 0.62 -7.61
C LEU A 180 4.47 0.53 -9.09
N SER A 181 3.28 -0.02 -9.36
CA SER A 181 2.72 -0.08 -10.72
C SER A 181 2.34 1.29 -11.28
N SER A 182 2.18 2.31 -10.43
CA SER A 182 1.87 3.69 -10.86
C SER A 182 3.12 4.54 -11.11
N LEU A 183 4.28 4.10 -10.61
CA LEU A 183 5.55 4.82 -10.75
C LEU A 183 6.20 4.54 -12.11
N ASP A 184 7.04 5.48 -12.54
CA ASP A 184 7.89 5.26 -13.71
C ASP A 184 9.03 4.28 -13.39
N THR A 185 9.54 3.61 -14.44
CA THR A 185 10.57 2.57 -14.30
C THR A 185 11.83 3.06 -13.58
N ASN A 186 12.25 4.31 -13.78
CA ASN A 186 13.46 4.82 -13.13
C ASN A 186 13.28 4.95 -11.61
N LYS A 187 12.07 5.33 -11.16
CA LYS A 187 11.75 5.35 -9.73
C LYS A 187 11.68 3.96 -9.14
N ASN A 188 11.05 3.01 -9.83
CA ASN A 188 11.01 1.61 -9.38
C ASN A 188 12.42 1.04 -9.24
N ASP A 189 13.30 1.27 -10.22
CA ASP A 189 14.68 0.79 -10.15
C ASP A 189 15.44 1.38 -8.95
N ARG A 190 15.24 2.67 -8.65
CA ARG A 190 15.83 3.31 -7.47
C ARG A 190 15.29 2.71 -6.17
N LEU A 191 13.97 2.51 -6.06
CA LEU A 191 13.37 1.92 -4.86
C LEU A 191 13.83 0.47 -4.66
N TRP A 192 14.02 -0.29 -5.75
CA TRP A 192 14.61 -1.62 -5.72
C TRP A 192 16.01 -1.59 -5.10
N ASP A 193 16.87 -0.73 -5.62
CA ASP A 193 18.26 -0.61 -5.16
C ASP A 193 18.40 -0.02 -3.75
N ASP A 194 17.47 0.85 -3.36
CA ASP A 194 17.47 1.54 -2.07
C ASP A 194 17.03 0.62 -0.93
N TRP A 195 15.85 -0.01 -1.03
CA TRP A 195 15.33 -0.79 0.10
C TRP A 195 14.47 -1.99 -0.26
N ILE A 196 13.80 -2.01 -1.42
CA ILE A 196 12.85 -3.09 -1.74
C ILE A 196 13.57 -4.43 -1.90
N ARG A 197 14.77 -4.46 -2.51
CA ARG A 197 15.57 -5.69 -2.61
C ARG A 197 15.86 -6.30 -1.24
N ASP A 198 16.28 -5.47 -0.29
CA ASP A 198 16.61 -5.92 1.07
C ASP A 198 15.37 -6.32 1.85
N TYR A 199 14.26 -5.60 1.69
CA TYR A 199 12.96 -5.98 2.23
C TYR A 199 12.56 -7.37 1.72
N PHE A 200 12.56 -7.58 0.39
CA PHE A 200 12.16 -8.85 -0.23
C PHE A 200 13.05 -10.00 0.27
N SER A 201 14.37 -9.79 0.26
CA SER A 201 15.36 -10.78 0.74
C SER A 201 15.12 -11.15 2.20
N ASN A 202 14.83 -10.17 3.06
CA ASN A 202 14.51 -10.41 4.47
C ASN A 202 13.19 -11.18 4.63
N ARG A 203 12.14 -10.81 3.89
CA ARG A 203 10.86 -11.54 3.94
C ARG A 203 11.02 -12.99 3.52
N ASN A 204 11.78 -13.27 2.46
CA ASN A 204 12.14 -14.63 2.03
C ASN A 204 12.89 -15.44 3.09
N ARG A 205 13.71 -14.77 3.91
CA ARG A 205 14.42 -15.37 5.04
C ARG A 205 13.57 -15.46 6.31
N ASN A 206 12.27 -15.17 6.23
CA ASN A 206 11.33 -15.14 7.35
C ASN A 206 11.72 -14.09 8.42
N ILE A 207 12.29 -12.95 7.99
CA ILE A 207 12.67 -11.82 8.85
C ILE A 207 11.71 -10.65 8.60
N PRO A 208 11.11 -10.04 9.64
CA PRO A 208 11.31 -10.33 11.07
C PRO A 208 10.55 -11.58 11.55
N ILE A 209 9.49 -11.96 10.84
CA ILE A 209 8.64 -13.11 11.13
C ILE A 209 8.36 -13.90 9.86
N LYS A 210 7.79 -15.11 10.01
CA LYS A 210 7.48 -15.98 8.88
C LYS A 210 6.66 -15.27 7.80
N LEU A 211 7.07 -15.44 6.54
CA LEU A 211 6.31 -14.97 5.38
C LEU A 211 5.05 -15.81 5.25
N SER A 212 3.89 -15.16 5.29
CA SER A 212 2.61 -15.88 5.16
C SER A 212 2.29 -16.17 3.70
N THR A 213 1.47 -17.18 3.45
CA THR A 213 1.01 -17.51 2.10
C THR A 213 0.22 -16.36 1.46
N SER A 214 -0.59 -15.63 2.24
CA SER A 214 -1.32 -14.45 1.74
C SER A 214 -0.37 -13.33 1.33
N GLU A 215 0.67 -13.07 2.13
CA GLU A 215 1.67 -12.03 1.87
C GLU A 215 2.47 -12.33 0.60
N ILE A 216 3.03 -13.55 0.45
CA ILE A 216 3.76 -13.92 -0.77
C ILE A 216 2.85 -13.92 -2.01
N ASN A 217 1.58 -14.29 -1.87
CA ASN A 217 0.64 -14.26 -3.00
C ASN A 217 0.44 -12.85 -3.57
N GLU A 218 0.50 -11.82 -2.73
CA GLU A 218 0.47 -10.42 -3.18
C GLU A 218 1.83 -9.97 -3.73
N MET A 219 2.92 -10.37 -3.09
CA MET A 219 4.29 -10.05 -3.55
C MET A 219 4.63 -10.68 -4.90
N MET A 220 3.98 -11.80 -5.26
CA MET A 220 4.16 -12.45 -6.55
C MET A 220 3.93 -11.52 -7.75
N TYR A 221 2.99 -10.59 -7.64
CA TYR A 221 2.70 -9.66 -8.70
C TYR A 221 3.75 -8.54 -8.84
N TRP A 222 4.72 -8.44 -7.93
CA TRP A 222 5.77 -7.42 -8.01
C TRP A 222 6.70 -7.64 -9.21
N VAL A 223 6.72 -8.85 -9.79
CA VAL A 223 7.47 -9.14 -11.03
C VAL A 223 7.12 -8.17 -12.17
N PHE A 224 5.90 -7.65 -12.19
CA PHE A 224 5.44 -6.70 -13.22
C PHE A 224 5.95 -5.27 -12.98
N CYS A 225 6.47 -4.96 -11.79
CA CYS A 225 6.93 -3.62 -11.42
C CYS A 225 8.42 -3.40 -11.72
N PHE A 226 9.21 -4.48 -11.86
CA PHE A 226 10.67 -4.43 -11.92
C PHE A 226 11.23 -5.19 -13.13
N ASP A 227 11.04 -4.66 -14.35
CA ASP A 227 11.54 -5.28 -15.59
C ASP A 227 13.05 -5.55 -15.56
N LYS A 228 13.84 -4.58 -15.09
CA LYS A 228 15.31 -4.71 -14.98
C LYS A 228 15.73 -5.82 -14.01
N TYR A 229 14.97 -6.01 -12.93
CA TYR A 229 15.27 -6.97 -11.87
C TYR A 229 14.38 -8.22 -11.94
N PHE A 230 13.68 -8.44 -13.05
CA PHE A 230 12.68 -9.49 -13.19
C PHE A 230 13.21 -10.88 -12.80
N ASN A 231 14.42 -11.21 -13.27
CA ASN A 231 15.07 -12.48 -12.96
C ASN A 231 15.29 -12.68 -11.46
N GLU A 232 15.76 -11.64 -10.77
CA GLU A 232 16.02 -11.66 -9.33
C GLU A 232 14.70 -11.82 -8.54
N VAL A 233 13.65 -11.08 -8.94
CA VAL A 233 12.32 -11.18 -8.32
C VAL A 233 11.76 -12.59 -8.47
N VAL A 234 11.88 -13.20 -9.66
CA VAL A 234 11.44 -14.60 -9.89
C VAL A 234 12.22 -15.58 -9.03
N GLU A 235 13.53 -15.41 -8.90
CA GLU A 235 14.37 -16.25 -8.03
C GLU A 235 13.90 -16.18 -6.57
N TYR A 236 13.54 -14.99 -6.07
CA TYR A 236 12.98 -14.87 -4.74
C TYR A 236 11.62 -15.54 -4.60
N ILE A 237 10.69 -15.31 -5.53
CA ILE A 237 9.34 -15.88 -5.43
C ILE A 237 9.40 -17.41 -5.43
N THR A 238 10.21 -18.00 -6.32
CA THR A 238 10.29 -19.45 -6.51
C THR A 238 10.90 -20.23 -5.34
N GLN A 239 11.43 -19.53 -4.32
CA GLN A 239 11.93 -20.12 -3.08
C GLN A 239 10.82 -20.40 -2.05
N ASN A 240 9.61 -19.87 -2.26
CA ASN A 240 8.52 -19.95 -1.30
C ASN A 240 7.39 -20.84 -1.83
N ASP A 241 6.61 -21.41 -0.91
CA ASP A 241 5.37 -22.08 -1.28
C ASP A 241 4.29 -21.04 -1.59
N ILE A 242 3.68 -21.15 -2.77
CA ILE A 242 2.63 -20.25 -3.24
C ILE A 242 1.32 -21.00 -3.46
N SER A 243 0.22 -20.27 -3.41
CA SER A 243 -1.07 -20.81 -3.86
C SER A 243 -1.23 -20.56 -5.36
N PHE A 244 -1.81 -21.54 -6.06
CA PHE A 244 -2.19 -21.37 -7.45
C PHE A 244 -3.12 -20.17 -7.61
N ASN A 245 -2.76 -19.28 -8.53
CA ASN A 245 -3.55 -18.10 -8.85
C ASN A 245 -3.59 -17.88 -10.37
N ILE A 246 -4.73 -18.22 -10.97
CA ILE A 246 -4.94 -18.06 -12.42
C ILE A 246 -4.82 -16.60 -12.88
N PHE A 247 -5.09 -15.62 -12.01
CA PHE A 247 -5.00 -14.20 -12.36
C PHE A 247 -3.56 -13.77 -12.65
N ILE A 248 -2.56 -14.41 -12.05
CA ILE A 248 -1.15 -14.15 -12.37
C ILE A 248 -0.82 -14.62 -13.78
N ILE A 249 -1.31 -15.81 -14.17
CA ILE A 249 -1.13 -16.33 -15.54
C ILE A 249 -1.84 -15.42 -16.54
N HIS A 250 -3.02 -14.91 -16.19
CA HIS A 250 -3.73 -13.91 -16.98
C HIS A 250 -2.94 -12.60 -17.12
N ALA A 251 -2.33 -12.11 -16.03
CA ALA A 251 -1.47 -10.91 -16.06
C ALA A 251 -0.22 -11.14 -16.91
N LEU A 252 0.45 -12.30 -16.81
CA LEU A 252 1.57 -12.67 -17.68
C LEU A 252 1.18 -12.69 -19.16
N TRP A 253 -0.02 -13.19 -19.48
CA TRP A 253 -0.53 -13.22 -20.86
C TRP A 253 -0.82 -11.84 -21.43
N ASN A 254 -1.37 -10.93 -20.63
CA ASN A 254 -1.82 -9.62 -21.10
C ASN A 254 -0.78 -8.52 -20.94
N GLU A 255 -0.20 -8.39 -19.75
CA GLU A 255 0.75 -7.34 -19.37
C GLU A 255 2.21 -7.82 -19.53
N GLY A 256 2.47 -9.10 -19.29
CA GLY A 256 3.82 -9.69 -19.34
C GLY A 256 4.34 -10.09 -20.72
N ARG A 257 3.73 -9.63 -21.82
CA ARG A 257 4.12 -10.10 -23.17
C ARG A 257 5.56 -9.77 -23.52
N ASP A 258 6.03 -8.58 -23.13
CA ASP A 258 7.40 -8.15 -23.35
C ASP A 258 8.38 -8.90 -22.44
N LEU A 259 7.95 -9.30 -21.24
CA LEU A 259 8.75 -10.08 -20.30
C LEU A 259 9.09 -11.46 -20.86
N ILE A 260 8.19 -12.09 -21.62
CA ILE A 260 8.45 -13.39 -22.28
C ILE A 260 9.60 -13.27 -23.29
N ASN A 261 9.67 -12.14 -24.00
CA ASN A 261 10.71 -11.91 -25.00
C ASN A 261 12.05 -11.50 -24.36
N LYS A 262 12.00 -10.71 -23.28
CA LYS A 262 13.18 -10.20 -22.57
C LYS A 262 13.81 -11.25 -21.64
N HIS A 263 12.98 -12.01 -20.94
CA HIS A 263 13.37 -12.94 -19.87
C HIS A 263 12.70 -14.31 -20.02
N PRO A 264 12.80 -14.98 -21.19
CA PRO A 264 12.03 -16.18 -21.49
C PRO A 264 12.19 -17.29 -20.45
N ASP A 265 13.41 -17.57 -20.02
CA ASP A 265 13.70 -18.66 -19.07
C ASP A 265 13.15 -18.36 -17.68
N SER A 266 13.23 -17.11 -17.22
CA SER A 266 12.67 -16.70 -15.92
C SER A 266 11.15 -16.71 -15.94
N VAL A 267 10.51 -16.28 -17.05
CA VAL A 267 9.06 -16.45 -17.19
C VAL A 267 8.68 -17.93 -17.20
N GLY A 268 9.49 -18.78 -17.84
CA GLY A 268 9.32 -20.23 -17.81
C GLY A 268 9.38 -20.81 -16.39
N LYS A 269 10.41 -20.45 -15.62
CA LYS A 269 10.57 -20.85 -14.21
C LYS A 269 9.39 -20.40 -13.36
N TYR A 270 8.97 -19.14 -13.54
CA TYR A 270 7.85 -18.58 -12.81
C TYR A 270 6.54 -19.28 -13.17
N PHE A 271 6.30 -19.53 -14.45
CA PHE A 271 5.13 -20.28 -14.92
C PHE A 271 5.09 -21.71 -14.40
N TYR A 272 6.22 -22.44 -14.47
CA TYR A 272 6.35 -23.76 -13.87
C TYR A 272 5.98 -23.72 -12.38
N HIS A 273 6.54 -22.77 -11.64
CA HIS A 273 6.28 -22.62 -10.21
C HIS A 273 4.80 -22.34 -9.90
N LEU A 274 4.11 -21.55 -10.74
CA LEU A 274 2.67 -21.30 -10.61
C LEU A 274 1.83 -22.55 -10.80
N ILE A 275 2.19 -23.44 -11.73
CA ILE A 275 1.38 -24.64 -12.05
C ILE A 275 1.81 -25.89 -11.27
N LYS A 276 3.00 -25.89 -10.69
CA LYS A 276 3.55 -27.01 -9.91
C LYS A 276 2.64 -27.33 -8.72
N GLY A 277 2.26 -28.60 -8.59
CA GLY A 277 1.44 -29.07 -7.46
C GLY A 277 -0.05 -28.73 -7.53
N VAL A 278 -0.52 -28.05 -8.59
CA VAL A 278 -1.96 -27.82 -8.83
C VAL A 278 -2.66 -29.16 -9.02
N SER A 279 -3.57 -29.56 -8.14
CA SER A 279 -4.18 -30.90 -8.19
C SER A 279 -5.07 -31.11 -9.43
N ALA A 280 -5.88 -30.11 -9.79
CA ALA A 280 -6.73 -30.10 -10.97
C ALA A 280 -7.08 -28.66 -11.37
N LEU A 281 -7.40 -28.45 -12.64
CA LEU A 281 -8.00 -27.21 -13.13
C LEU A 281 -9.52 -27.35 -13.04
N CYS A 282 -10.17 -26.48 -12.27
CA CYS A 282 -11.58 -26.60 -11.94
C CYS A 282 -12.47 -26.03 -13.05
N ALA A 283 -11.97 -25.03 -13.80
CA ALA A 283 -12.78 -24.33 -14.78
C ALA A 283 -12.24 -24.45 -16.21
N PRO A 284 -13.11 -24.59 -17.24
CA PRO A 284 -12.68 -24.66 -18.64
C PRO A 284 -11.84 -23.47 -19.09
N TYR A 285 -12.09 -22.27 -18.55
CA TYR A 285 -11.32 -21.07 -18.90
C TYR A 285 -9.88 -21.13 -18.39
N GLU A 286 -9.62 -21.76 -17.23
CA GLU A 286 -8.27 -21.95 -16.68
C GLU A 286 -7.46 -22.84 -17.60
N LYS A 287 -8.04 -23.98 -18.00
CA LYS A 287 -7.42 -24.91 -18.95
C LYS A 287 -7.09 -24.21 -20.27
N ASN A 288 -8.05 -23.48 -20.84
CA ASN A 288 -7.84 -22.77 -22.10
C ASN A 288 -6.74 -21.70 -21.99
N LEU A 289 -6.69 -20.95 -20.89
CA LEU A 289 -5.66 -19.94 -20.68
C LEU A 289 -4.28 -20.57 -20.53
N ILE A 290 -4.16 -21.63 -19.71
CA ILE A 290 -2.91 -22.35 -19.49
C ILE A 290 -2.43 -22.99 -20.80
N THR A 291 -3.30 -23.63 -21.57
CA THR A 291 -2.92 -24.21 -22.89
C THR A 291 -2.35 -23.14 -23.81
N LYS A 292 -3.05 -22.01 -23.97
CA LYS A 292 -2.60 -20.90 -24.84
C LYS A 292 -1.28 -20.31 -24.38
N PHE A 293 -1.13 -20.06 -23.08
CA PHE A 293 0.11 -19.51 -22.54
C PHE A 293 1.28 -20.49 -22.66
N SER A 294 1.02 -21.78 -22.44
CA SER A 294 2.02 -22.85 -22.56
C SER A 294 2.61 -22.94 -23.96
N GLY A 295 1.77 -22.89 -25.02
CA GLY A 295 2.27 -22.87 -26.39
C GLY A 295 3.23 -21.71 -26.66
N LYS A 296 2.94 -20.53 -26.11
CA LYS A 296 3.85 -19.36 -26.22
C LYS A 296 5.14 -19.57 -25.42
N ILE A 297 5.04 -20.00 -24.17
CA ILE A 297 6.20 -20.18 -23.27
C ILE A 297 7.13 -21.29 -23.76
N LEU A 298 6.61 -22.45 -24.15
CA LEU A 298 7.42 -23.58 -24.62
C LEU A 298 8.20 -23.27 -25.91
N ASN A 299 7.72 -22.34 -26.72
CA ASN A 299 8.41 -21.85 -27.91
C ASN A 299 9.46 -20.75 -27.60
N SER A 300 9.40 -20.14 -26.42
CA SER A 300 10.26 -19.02 -26.03
C SER A 300 11.38 -19.42 -25.06
N VAL A 301 11.12 -20.38 -24.16
CA VAL A 301 12.08 -20.87 -23.16
C VAL A 301 13.23 -21.63 -23.84
N ASN A 302 14.46 -21.23 -23.53
CA ASN A 302 15.69 -21.84 -24.04
C ASN A 302 16.19 -22.96 -23.12
N ASP A 303 15.96 -22.84 -21.81
CA ASP A 303 16.35 -23.85 -20.84
C ASP A 303 15.52 -25.13 -21.01
N SER A 304 16.15 -26.19 -21.54
CA SER A 304 15.50 -27.48 -21.78
C SER A 304 14.99 -28.16 -20.51
N ILE A 305 15.63 -27.92 -19.36
CA ILE A 305 15.19 -28.50 -18.08
C ILE A 305 13.89 -27.85 -17.66
N VAL A 306 13.85 -26.51 -17.65
CA VAL A 306 12.62 -25.76 -17.34
C VAL A 306 11.50 -26.13 -18.30
N ARG A 307 11.80 -26.23 -19.61
CA ARG A 307 10.83 -26.64 -20.63
C ARG A 307 10.24 -28.02 -20.33
N ASN A 308 11.08 -29.01 -19.99
CA ASN A 308 10.61 -30.36 -19.68
C ASN A 308 9.75 -30.39 -18.42
N LEU A 309 10.14 -29.66 -17.36
CA LEU A 309 9.35 -29.54 -16.13
C LEU A 309 7.97 -28.94 -16.39
N ILE A 310 7.87 -27.92 -17.25
CA ILE A 310 6.58 -27.36 -17.67
C ILE A 310 5.74 -28.43 -18.38
N VAL A 311 6.31 -29.16 -19.33
CA VAL A 311 5.59 -30.21 -20.07
C VAL A 311 5.06 -31.30 -19.14
N GLU A 312 5.86 -31.76 -18.18
CA GLU A 312 5.45 -32.77 -17.20
C GLU A 312 4.23 -32.32 -16.38
N GLU A 313 4.25 -31.08 -15.88
CA GLU A 313 3.11 -30.51 -15.14
C GLU A 313 1.87 -30.33 -16.02
N LEU A 314 2.03 -29.91 -17.27
CA LEU A 314 0.91 -29.76 -18.21
C LEU A 314 0.24 -31.11 -18.53
N VAL A 315 1.03 -32.16 -18.72
CA VAL A 315 0.52 -33.53 -18.90
C VAL A 315 -0.22 -33.99 -17.65
N ARG A 316 0.34 -33.73 -16.46
CA ARG A 316 -0.31 -34.05 -15.16
C ARG A 316 -1.66 -33.34 -15.01
N LEU A 317 -1.77 -32.10 -15.52
CA LEU A 317 -3.01 -31.32 -15.56
C LEU A 317 -3.97 -31.72 -16.69
N GLY A 318 -3.63 -32.74 -17.49
CA GLY A 318 -4.47 -33.23 -18.57
C GLY A 318 -4.52 -32.31 -19.79
N ILE A 319 -3.47 -31.49 -20.01
CA ILE A 319 -3.28 -30.66 -21.19
C ILE A 319 -2.33 -31.41 -22.14
N LYS A 320 -2.80 -31.73 -23.37
CA LYS A 320 -1.97 -32.44 -24.34
C LYS A 320 -1.08 -31.46 -25.07
N ILE A 321 0.16 -31.86 -25.35
CA ILE A 321 1.12 -31.04 -26.10
C ILE A 321 0.59 -30.70 -27.50
N ALA A 322 -0.20 -31.59 -28.12
CA ALA A 322 -0.83 -31.34 -29.42
C ALA A 322 -1.92 -30.24 -29.39
N ASP A 323 -2.39 -29.86 -28.20
CA ASP A 323 -3.39 -28.79 -28.03
C ASP A 323 -2.74 -27.40 -27.86
N MET A 324 -1.40 -27.34 -27.75
CA MET A 324 -0.58 -26.13 -27.54
C MET A 324 0.01 -25.64 -28.86
#